data_AF-A0AAV1A479-F1
#
_entry.id   AF-A0AAV1A479-F1
#
_cell.length_a   1.000
_cell.length_b   1.000
_cell.length_c   1.000
_cell.angle_alpha   90.00
_cell.angle_beta   90.00
_cell.angle_gamma   90.00
#
_symmetry.space_group_name_H-M   'P 1'
#
loop_
_entity.id
_entity.type
_entity.pdbx_description
1 polymer ?
#
loop_
_entity_poly.entity_id
_entity_poly.type
_entity_poly.pdbx_seq_one_letter_code
_entity_poly.pdbx_strand_id
1 'polypeptide(L)'
;MGQLVASAEAAVEEVIRRGVAHPKKIVVGGHSYGAFMTANLLAHAPHLFCCGIARSGAYNRTLTPFGFQNEDRTLWEATNTYVEMSPFMSANKIKKPILLIHGEEDNNPGTLTMQVR
;
A
#
# COMPACT_ATOMS: atom_id res chain seq x y z
N MET A 1 -0.85 -2.74 11.23
CA MET A 1 0.29 -2.76 10.28
C MET A 1 1.26 -3.95 10.47
N GLY A 2 1.50 -4.45 11.69
CA GLY A 2 2.52 -5.48 11.96
C GLY A 2 2.41 -6.76 11.12
N GLN A 3 1.21 -7.31 10.91
CA GLN A 3 1.03 -8.52 10.11
C GLN A 3 1.45 -8.34 8.63
N LEU A 4 1.20 -7.17 8.04
CA LEU A 4 1.61 -6.86 6.66
C LEU A 4 3.14 -6.88 6.53
N VAL A 5 3.83 -6.23 7.47
CA VAL A 5 5.29 -6.18 7.50
C VAL A 5 5.88 -7.58 7.71
N ALA A 6 5.40 -8.32 8.71
CA ALA A 6 5.89 -9.67 8.99
C ALA A 6 5.69 -10.64 7.81
N SER A 7 4.56 -10.53 7.10
CA SER A 7 4.31 -11.36 5.91
C SER A 7 5.26 -11.01 4.76
N ALA A 8 5.58 -9.72 4.59
CA ALA A 8 6.53 -9.27 3.58
C ALA A 8 7.98 -9.67 3.91
N GLU A 9 8.37 -9.56 5.18
CA GLU A 9 9.68 -10.01 5.67
C GLU A 9 9.87 -11.51 5.38
N ALA A 10 8.91 -12.34 5.79
CA ALA A 10 8.96 -13.78 5.55
C ALA A 10 9.06 -14.13 4.05
N ALA A 11 8.29 -13.44 3.20
CA ALA A 11 8.34 -13.66 1.75
C ALA A 11 9.70 -13.24 1.15
N VAL A 12 10.25 -12.09 1.58
CA VAL A 12 11.54 -11.56 1.12
C VAL A 12 12.69 -12.46 1.57
N GLU A 13 12.68 -12.90 2.83
CA GLU A 13 13.66 -13.82 3.38
C GLU A 13 13.69 -15.13 2.60
N GLU A 14 12.54 -15.69 2.26
CA GLU A 14 12.47 -16.96 1.53
C GLU A 14 13.03 -16.85 0.10
N VAL A 15 12.72 -15.77 -0.63
CA VAL A 15 13.26 -15.59 -1.99
C VAL A 15 14.76 -15.33 -1.99
N ILE A 16 15.29 -14.71 -0.93
CA ILE A 16 16.74 -14.55 -0.73
C ILE A 16 17.37 -15.91 -0.38
N ARG A 17 16.78 -16.66 0.56
CA ARG A 17 17.27 -17.97 1.01
C ARG A 17 17.35 -18.97 -0.14
N ARG A 18 16.38 -18.94 -1.05
CA ARG A 18 16.37 -19.76 -2.28
C ARG A 18 17.37 -19.31 -3.35
N GLY A 19 18.02 -18.15 -3.16
CA GLY A 19 18.96 -17.59 -4.14
C GLY A 19 18.29 -17.01 -5.39
N VAL A 20 16.98 -16.77 -5.38
CA VAL A 20 16.23 -16.26 -6.54
C VAL A 20 16.16 -14.73 -6.59
N ALA A 21 16.48 -14.06 -5.47
CA ALA A 21 16.45 -12.60 -5.36
C ALA A 21 17.74 -12.05 -4.73
N HIS A 22 18.23 -10.92 -5.25
CA HIS A 22 19.29 -10.17 -4.61
C HIS A 22 18.69 -9.23 -3.55
N PRO A 23 19.15 -9.24 -2.29
CA PRO A 23 18.51 -8.50 -1.19
C PRO A 23 18.29 -7.00 -1.46
N LYS A 24 19.19 -6.35 -2.19
CA LYS A 24 19.11 -4.91 -2.55
C LYS A 24 18.33 -4.60 -3.84
N LYS A 25 17.74 -5.59 -4.50
CA LYS A 25 17.09 -5.44 -5.83
C LYS A 25 15.68 -6.03 -5.86
N ILE A 26 14.95 -5.90 -4.76
CA ILE A 26 13.57 -6.39 -4.64
C ILE A 26 12.62 -5.20 -4.81
N VAL A 27 11.65 -5.35 -5.71
CA VAL A 27 10.60 -4.36 -5.96
C VAL A 27 9.28 -4.94 -5.48
N VAL A 28 8.47 -4.12 -4.80
CA VAL A 28 7.09 -4.48 -4.45
C VAL A 28 6.13 -3.79 -5.41
N GLY A 29 5.14 -4.52 -5.92
CA GLY A 29 4.13 -3.93 -6.78
C GLY A 29 2.77 -4.58 -6.62
N GLY A 30 1.75 -3.83 -6.99
CA GLY A 30 0.38 -4.32 -6.91
C GLY A 30 -0.63 -3.42 -7.60
N HIS A 31 -1.79 -4.02 -7.86
CA HIS A 31 -2.95 -3.38 -8.46
C HIS A 31 -4.10 -3.34 -7.44
N SER A 32 -4.92 -2.28 -7.45
CA SER A 32 -6.07 -2.11 -6.56
C SER A 32 -5.65 -2.17 -5.09
N TYR A 33 -6.15 -3.14 -4.31
CA TYR A 33 -5.69 -3.33 -2.92
C TYR A 33 -4.18 -3.61 -2.83
N GLY A 34 -3.59 -4.25 -3.83
CA GLY A 34 -2.14 -4.45 -3.90
C GLY A 34 -1.34 -3.16 -4.05
N ALA A 35 -1.90 -2.15 -4.73
CA ALA A 35 -1.26 -0.82 -4.83
C ALA A 35 -1.28 -0.09 -3.48
N PHE A 36 -2.42 -0.19 -2.79
CA PHE A 36 -2.58 0.27 -1.42
C PHE A 36 -1.60 -0.42 -0.45
N MET A 37 -1.42 -1.74 -0.57
CA MET A 37 -0.42 -2.49 0.20
C MET A 37 1.02 -2.09 -0.17
N THR A 38 1.31 -1.86 -1.45
CA THR A 38 2.62 -1.41 -1.93
C THR A 38 3.04 -0.11 -1.26
N ALA A 39 2.16 0.90 -1.23
CA ALA A 39 2.45 2.18 -0.57
C ALA A 39 2.65 2.02 0.95
N ASN A 40 1.83 1.20 1.62
CA ASN A 40 2.01 0.88 3.04
C ASN A 40 3.36 0.18 3.32
N LEU A 41 3.75 -0.80 2.48
CA LEU A 41 5.03 -1.48 2.63
C LEU A 41 6.23 -0.54 2.44
N LEU A 42 6.16 0.39 1.49
CA LEU A 42 7.22 1.41 1.34
C LEU A 42 7.27 2.40 2.51
N ALA A 43 6.14 2.67 3.18
CA ALA A 43 6.09 3.54 4.35
C ALA A 43 6.58 2.86 5.63
N HIS A 44 6.32 1.55 5.78
CA HIS A 44 6.49 0.83 7.05
C HIS A 44 7.59 -0.25 7.02
N ALA A 45 8.01 -0.71 5.85
CA ALA A 45 9.12 -1.66 5.67
C ALA A 45 10.06 -1.23 4.52
N PRO A 46 10.54 0.03 4.49
CA PRO A 46 11.34 0.55 3.37
C PRO A 46 12.69 -0.14 3.19
N HIS A 47 13.15 -0.92 4.18
CA HIS A 47 14.41 -1.64 4.13
C HIS A 47 14.34 -2.91 3.26
N LEU A 48 13.14 -3.43 3.01
CA LEU A 48 12.92 -4.64 2.20
C LEU A 48 12.94 -4.37 0.69
N PHE A 49 12.62 -3.15 0.27
CA PHE A 49 12.34 -2.84 -1.14
C PHE A 49 13.18 -1.68 -1.65
N CYS A 50 13.69 -1.78 -2.89
CA CYS A 50 14.42 -0.68 -3.52
C CYS A 50 13.48 0.37 -4.13
N CYS A 51 12.31 -0.02 -4.60
CA CYS A 51 11.24 0.85 -5.08
C CYS A 51 9.89 0.10 -5.10
N GLY A 52 8.81 0.77 -5.52
CA GLY A 52 7.53 0.10 -5.75
C GLY A 52 6.71 0.62 -6.93
N ILE A 53 5.72 -0.19 -7.35
CA ILE A 53 4.82 0.08 -8.48
C ILE A 53 3.38 -0.11 -8.00
N ALA A 54 2.61 0.97 -7.92
CA ALA A 54 1.27 0.98 -7.36
C ALA A 54 0.25 1.44 -8.42
N ARG A 55 -0.62 0.52 -8.84
CA ARG A 55 -1.62 0.75 -9.89
C ARG A 55 -3.06 0.80 -9.34
N SER A 56 -3.82 1.84 -9.67
CA SER A 56 -5.24 2.00 -9.29
C SER A 56 -5.51 1.80 -7.80
N GLY A 57 -4.69 2.43 -6.93
CA GLY A 57 -4.77 2.27 -5.48
C GLY A 57 -5.73 3.24 -4.78
N ALA A 58 -6.27 2.80 -3.63
CA ALA A 58 -7.09 3.61 -2.72
C ALA A 58 -6.25 4.04 -1.51
N TYR A 59 -5.50 5.13 -1.62
CA TYR A 59 -4.47 5.54 -0.65
C TYR A 59 -5.03 6.35 0.54
N ASN A 60 -6.20 6.97 0.40
CA ASN A 60 -6.85 7.73 1.45
C ASN A 60 -8.25 7.18 1.76
N ARG A 61 -8.38 6.44 2.88
CA ARG A 61 -9.66 5.83 3.29
C ARG A 61 -10.67 6.83 3.83
N THR A 62 -10.28 8.08 4.13
CA THR A 62 -11.27 9.11 4.50
C THR A 62 -12.19 9.49 3.34
N LEU A 63 -11.80 9.16 2.09
CA LEU A 63 -12.64 9.30 0.90
C LEU A 63 -13.69 8.18 0.75
N THR A 64 -13.60 7.13 1.56
CA THR A 64 -14.56 6.00 1.60
C THR A 64 -15.08 5.79 3.02
N PRO A 65 -15.83 6.74 3.62
CA PRO A 65 -16.06 6.80 5.07
C PRO A 65 -17.12 5.82 5.61
N PHE A 66 -17.79 5.06 4.75
CA PHE A 66 -18.90 4.16 5.12
C PHE A 66 -18.53 2.68 5.00
N GLY A 67 -17.27 2.36 5.29
CA GLY A 67 -16.72 1.01 5.20
C GLY A 67 -15.80 0.81 4.01
N PHE A 68 -14.92 -0.18 4.10
CA PHE A 68 -14.09 -0.65 3.00
C PHE A 68 -13.61 -2.09 3.23
N GLN A 69 -13.61 -2.90 2.16
CA GLN A 69 -13.15 -4.31 2.23
C GLN A 69 -13.90 -5.09 3.32
N ASN A 70 -13.23 -5.47 4.42
CA ASN A 70 -13.78 -6.19 5.56
C ASN A 70 -14.00 -5.29 6.80
N GLU A 71 -13.86 -3.97 6.66
CA GLU A 71 -14.17 -2.99 7.71
C GLU A 71 -15.57 -2.43 7.45
N ASP A 72 -16.56 -2.97 8.16
CA ASP A 72 -17.96 -2.57 8.04
C ASP A 72 -18.29 -1.32 8.88
N ARG A 73 -17.39 -0.95 9.81
CA ARG A 73 -17.54 0.25 10.62
C ARG A 73 -17.24 1.51 9.81
N THR A 74 -17.96 2.57 10.12
CA THR A 74 -17.74 3.88 9.53
C THR A 74 -16.43 4.52 10.01
N LEU A 75 -16.00 5.57 9.32
CA LEU A 75 -14.84 6.38 9.71
C LEU A 75 -14.91 6.82 11.17
N TRP A 76 -16.09 7.19 11.66
CA TRP A 76 -16.26 7.70 13.03
C TRP A 76 -16.20 6.59 14.08
N GLU A 77 -16.66 5.38 13.75
CA GLU A 77 -16.62 4.22 14.65
C GLU A 77 -15.23 3.58 14.71
N ALA A 78 -14.47 3.64 13.63
CA ALA A 78 -13.16 3.01 13.49
C ALA A 78 -12.05 3.98 13.05
N THR A 79 -12.08 5.23 13.53
CA THR A 79 -11.15 6.30 13.13
C THR A 79 -9.68 5.84 13.06
N ASN A 80 -9.21 5.13 14.10
CA ASN A 80 -7.84 4.63 14.14
C ASN A 80 -7.53 3.66 13.01
N THR A 81 -8.43 2.73 12.69
CA THR A 81 -8.27 1.82 11.55
C THR A 81 -8.10 2.61 10.26
N TYR A 82 -8.98 3.58 10.00
CA TYR A 82 -8.93 4.38 8.78
C TYR A 82 -7.64 5.18 8.65
N VAL A 83 -7.17 5.79 9.75
CA VAL A 83 -5.92 6.57 9.78
C VAL A 83 -4.71 5.65 9.60
N GLU A 84 -4.62 4.57 10.36
CA GLU A 84 -3.48 3.65 10.31
C GLU A 84 -3.36 2.93 8.97
N MET A 85 -4.51 2.57 8.38
CA MET A 85 -4.52 1.82 7.13
C MET A 85 -4.26 2.71 5.91
N SER A 86 -4.52 4.02 5.96
CA SER A 86 -4.36 4.94 4.82
C SER A 86 -2.89 5.29 4.55
N PRO A 87 -2.27 4.83 3.44
CA PRO A 87 -0.92 5.24 3.07
C PRO A 87 -0.75 6.75 3.02
N PHE A 88 -1.81 7.49 2.66
CA PHE A 88 -1.81 8.95 2.63
C PHE A 88 -1.36 9.56 3.98
N MET A 89 -1.80 8.99 5.11
CA MET A 89 -1.44 9.47 6.45
C MET A 89 0.02 9.18 6.84
N SER A 90 0.71 8.33 6.07
CA SER A 90 2.14 8.01 6.25
C SER A 90 2.98 8.37 5.01
N ALA A 91 2.44 9.14 4.07
CA ALA A 91 3.11 9.45 2.80
C ALA A 91 4.46 10.14 3.00
N ASN A 92 4.59 10.98 4.04
CA ASN A 92 5.84 11.66 4.42
C ASN A 92 6.96 10.69 4.83
N LYS A 93 6.65 9.43 5.17
CA LYS A 93 7.61 8.37 5.52
C LYS A 93 8.12 7.60 4.30
N ILE A 94 7.44 7.68 3.16
CA ILE A 94 7.87 7.00 1.93
C ILE A 94 9.09 7.74 1.36
N LYS A 95 10.27 7.11 1.49
CA LYS A 95 11.55 7.65 0.97
C LYS A 95 12.08 6.90 -0.26
N LYS A 96 11.50 5.74 -0.57
CA LYS A 96 11.85 4.95 -1.76
C LYS A 96 11.07 5.46 -2.97
N PRO A 97 11.64 5.38 -4.19
CA PRO A 97 10.89 5.70 -5.40
C PRO A 97 9.62 4.84 -5.51
N ILE A 98 8.52 5.48 -5.90
CA ILE A 98 7.25 4.81 -6.17
C ILE A 98 6.70 5.30 -7.50
N LEU A 99 6.31 4.37 -8.37
CA LEU A 99 5.58 4.66 -9.60
C LEU A 99 4.08 4.50 -9.34
N LEU A 100 3.32 5.59 -9.47
CA LEU A 100 1.87 5.59 -9.40
C LEU A 100 1.27 5.50 -10.81
N ILE A 101 0.35 4.55 -11.02
CA ILE A 101 -0.32 4.35 -12.30
C ILE A 101 -1.83 4.34 -12.05
N HIS A 102 -2.62 5.08 -12.82
CA HIS A 102 -4.08 5.09 -12.65
C HIS A 102 -4.76 5.33 -14.00
N GLY A 103 -5.83 4.60 -14.28
CA GLY A 103 -6.67 4.86 -15.45
C GLY A 103 -7.54 6.09 -15.20
N GLU A 104 -7.59 7.02 -16.16
CA GLU A 104 -8.41 8.24 -16.03
C GLU A 104 -9.91 7.93 -15.94
N GLU A 105 -10.35 6.86 -16.60
CA GLU A 105 -11.74 6.37 -16.63
C GLU A 105 -12.00 5.24 -15.61
N ASP A 106 -11.21 5.14 -14.54
CA ASP A 106 -11.46 4.18 -13.46
C ASP A 106 -12.71 4.58 -12.67
N ASN A 107 -13.82 3.87 -12.92
CA ASN A 107 -15.12 4.16 -12.33
C ASN A 107 -15.30 3.63 -10.89
N ASN A 108 -14.26 3.05 -10.29
CA ASN A 108 -14.34 2.58 -8.91
C ASN A 108 -14.33 3.77 -7.92
N PRO A 109 -15.40 3.95 -7.12
CA PRO A 109 -15.53 5.10 -6.23
C PRO A 109 -14.46 5.15 -5.13
N GLY A 110 -13.81 4.02 -4.82
CA GLY A 110 -12.75 3.97 -3.82
C GLY A 110 -11.36 4.37 -4.35
N THR A 111 -11.18 4.45 -5.67
CA THR A 111 -9.89 4.68 -6.32
C THR A 111 -9.97 5.94 -7.18
N LEU A 112 -10.46 7.05 -6.61
CA LEU A 112 -10.51 8.32 -7.34
C LEU A 112 -9.13 8.72 -7.88
N THR A 113 -9.08 9.10 -9.16
CA THR A 113 -7.84 9.44 -9.89
C THR A 113 -7.06 10.59 -9.25
N MET A 114 -7.71 11.46 -8.49
CA MET A 114 -7.06 12.53 -7.70
C MET A 114 -6.00 12.01 -6.72
N GLN A 115 -6.07 10.74 -6.30
CA GLN A 115 -5.12 10.17 -5.34
C GLN A 115 -3.74 9.83 -5.94
N VAL A 116 -3.55 10.02 -7.25
CA VAL A 116 -2.26 9.86 -7.94
C VAL A 116 -1.76 11.17 -8.60
N ARG A 117 -2.41 12.29 -8.29
CA ARG A 117 -2.03 13.62 -8.78
C ARG A 117 -1.15 14.35 -7.76
#